data_AF-A0A1C6BE25-F1
#
_entry.id   AF-A0A1C6BE25-F1
#
_cell.length_a   1.000
_cell.length_b   1.000
_cell.length_c   1.000
_cell.angle_alpha   90.00
_cell.angle_beta   90.00
_cell.angle_gamma   90.00
#
_symmetry.space_group_name_H-M   'P 1'
#
loop_
_entity.id
_entity.type
_entity.pdbx_description
1 polymer ?
#
loop_
_entity_poly.entity_id
_entity_poly.type
_entity_poly.pdbx_seq_one_letter_code
_entity_poly.pdbx_strand_id
1 'polypeptide(L)'
;MAGPRQPIDLLEYKGNKHLTKAETEARRAAEVKAPPPKSKRVKPPAYLPESLHKKFRALAKQLIEIGILAEIDYDCLARYLLAEQAYLAVTEQVNRAIANQAISLLEDLSKTQTRYFNQCDRAAAALGLTISSRCRLVVPKPPEDEAAGDPMAEMLRERAERRRRA
;
A
#
# COMPACT_ATOMS: atom_id res chain seq x y z
N MET A 1 0.49 19.95 17.96
CA MET A 1 1.27 18.70 17.84
C MET A 1 1.61 18.49 16.38
N ALA A 2 2.86 18.13 16.05
CA ALA A 2 3.21 17.79 14.67
C ALA A 2 2.43 16.53 14.24
N GLY A 3 1.69 16.61 13.15
CA GLY A 3 0.95 15.47 12.60
C GLY A 3 1.86 14.32 12.15
N PRO A 4 1.29 13.17 11.76
CA PRO A 4 2.05 12.01 11.30
C PRO A 4 3.01 12.38 10.16
N ARG A 5 4.21 11.81 10.17
CA ARG A 5 5.21 12.01 9.10
C ARG A 5 4.61 11.56 7.77
N GLN A 6 4.76 12.40 6.75
CA GLN A 6 4.29 12.16 5.38
C GLN A 6 5.51 12.08 4.44
N PRO A 7 5.46 11.27 3.38
CA PRO A 7 6.48 11.25 2.33
C PRO A 7 6.67 12.64 1.71
N ILE A 8 7.90 12.93 1.29
CA ILE A 8 8.32 14.22 0.73
C ILE A 8 7.51 14.56 -0.52
N ASP A 9 7.31 13.60 -1.41
CA ASP A 9 6.55 13.81 -2.65
C ASP A 9 5.10 14.24 -2.35
N LEU A 10 4.50 13.72 -1.27
CA LEU A 10 3.15 14.10 -0.84
C LEU A 10 3.13 15.51 -0.22
N LEU A 11 4.19 15.90 0.50
CA LEU A 11 4.34 17.25 1.04
C LEU A 11 4.55 18.29 -0.06
N GLU A 12 5.36 17.95 -1.07
CA GLU A 12 5.59 18.78 -2.26
C GLU A 12 4.28 18.98 -3.04
N TYR A 13 3.53 17.90 -3.29
CA TYR A 13 2.23 17.99 -3.95
C TYR A 13 1.22 18.88 -3.19
N LYS A 14 1.17 18.78 -1.86
CA LYS A 14 0.26 19.61 -1.05
C LYS A 14 0.62 21.09 -1.04
N GLY A 15 1.84 21.48 -1.44
CA GLY A 15 2.30 22.88 -1.48
C GLY A 15 2.39 23.60 -0.12
N ASN A 16 1.99 22.96 0.98
CA ASN A 16 1.86 23.58 2.30
C ASN A 16 3.19 23.80 3.04
N LYS A 17 4.33 23.38 2.46
CA LYS A 17 5.67 23.57 3.04
C LYS A 17 6.66 23.98 1.96
N HIS A 18 7.24 25.18 2.11
CA HIS A 18 8.39 25.59 1.33
C HIS A 18 9.65 25.02 1.96
N LEU A 19 10.13 23.89 1.42
CA LEU A 19 11.38 23.27 1.82
C LEU A 19 12.48 23.74 0.88
N THR A 20 13.67 23.97 1.42
CA THR A 20 14.86 24.20 0.60
C THR A 20 15.28 22.90 -0.11
N LYS A 21 16.03 23.00 -1.21
CA LYS A 21 16.55 21.83 -1.93
C LYS A 21 17.31 20.87 -1.01
N ALA A 22 18.16 21.43 -0.14
CA ALA A 22 18.93 20.65 0.83
C ALA A 22 18.05 19.94 1.87
N GLU A 23 16.96 20.58 2.33
CA GLU A 23 16.01 19.95 3.26
C GLU A 23 15.16 18.85 2.59
N THR A 24 14.76 19.05 1.33
CA THR A 24 14.08 18.03 0.52
C THR A 24 14.96 16.80 0.35
N GLU A 25 16.23 16.99 -0.04
CA GLU A 25 17.19 15.89 -0.21
C GLU A 25 17.46 15.17 1.11
N ALA A 26 17.68 15.91 2.20
CA ALA A 26 17.89 15.32 3.52
C ALA A 26 16.68 14.48 3.98
N ARG A 27 15.45 14.95 3.71
CA ARG A 27 14.23 14.17 4.02
C ARG A 27 14.08 12.95 3.13
N ARG A 28 14.29 13.10 1.82
CA ARG A 28 14.23 11.99 0.86
C ARG A 28 15.25 10.91 1.20
N ALA A 29 16.43 11.28 1.70
CA ALA A 29 17.45 10.34 2.16
C ALA A 29 17.09 9.68 3.50
N ALA A 30 16.38 10.39 4.38
CA ALA A 30 15.89 9.87 5.65
C ALA A 30 14.64 8.99 5.53
N GLU A 31 13.99 8.94 4.36
CA GLU A 31 12.85 8.08 4.11
C GLU A 31 13.27 6.62 4.02
N VAL A 32 12.79 5.81 4.97
CA VAL A 32 13.02 4.38 4.97
C VAL A 32 12.18 3.76 3.86
N LYS A 33 12.86 3.25 2.84
CA LYS A 33 12.27 2.40 1.79
C LYS A 33 12.69 0.97 2.03
N ALA A 34 11.71 0.07 2.12
CA ALA A 34 12.03 -1.34 2.17
C ALA A 34 12.73 -1.75 0.87
N PRO A 35 13.86 -2.47 0.95
CA PRO A 35 14.51 -2.96 -0.26
C PRO A 35 13.59 -3.97 -0.96
N PRO A 36 13.67 -4.07 -2.29
CA PRO A 36 12.95 -5.12 -2.99
C PRO A 36 13.40 -6.49 -2.47
N PRO A 37 12.54 -7.53 -2.58
CA PRO A 37 12.90 -8.89 -2.22
C PRO A 37 14.24 -9.31 -2.82
N LYS A 38 15.15 -9.81 -1.97
CA LYS A 38 16.48 -10.28 -2.38
C LYS A 38 16.36 -11.54 -3.24
N SER A 39 15.38 -12.39 -2.94
CA SER A 39 15.12 -13.59 -3.71
C SER A 39 14.12 -13.35 -4.84
N LYS A 40 14.45 -13.83 -6.06
CA LYS A 40 13.48 -13.95 -7.15
C LYS A 40 12.30 -14.86 -6.81
N ARG A 41 12.45 -15.76 -5.83
CA ARG A 41 11.42 -16.71 -5.45
C ARG A 41 10.76 -16.29 -4.15
N VAL A 42 9.46 -16.03 -4.20
CA VAL A 42 8.64 -15.82 -3.01
C VAL A 42 8.61 -17.09 -2.16
N LYS A 43 9.02 -16.97 -0.90
CA LYS A 43 9.03 -18.05 0.10
C LYS A 43 7.92 -17.80 1.12
N PRO A 44 6.84 -18.59 1.13
CA PRO A 44 5.83 -18.51 2.18
C PRO A 44 6.43 -18.79 3.56
N PRO A 45 5.94 -18.16 4.64
CA PRO A 45 6.34 -18.49 6.00
C PRO A 45 6.06 -19.95 6.35
N ALA A 46 6.90 -20.56 7.19
CA ALA A 46 6.84 -21.98 7.52
C ALA A 46 5.52 -22.40 8.20
N TYR A 47 4.88 -21.49 8.93
CA TYR A 47 3.60 -21.74 9.60
C TYR A 47 2.39 -21.63 8.66
N LEU A 48 2.56 -21.14 7.43
CA LEU A 48 1.46 -20.99 6.50
C LEU A 48 1.09 -22.39 5.94
N PRO A 49 -0.18 -22.83 6.05
CA PRO A 49 -0.63 -24.08 5.46
C PRO A 49 -0.31 -24.19 3.97
N GLU A 50 0.10 -25.37 3.51
CA GLU A 50 0.47 -25.61 2.11
C GLU A 50 -0.65 -25.27 1.12
N SER A 51 -1.91 -25.47 1.53
CA SER A 51 -3.10 -25.10 0.75
C SER A 51 -3.13 -23.62 0.37
N LEU A 52 -2.53 -22.74 1.18
CA LEU A 52 -2.49 -21.30 0.95
C LEU A 52 -1.25 -20.84 0.17
N HIS A 53 -0.23 -21.70 0.00
CA HIS A 53 1.05 -21.31 -0.62
C HIS A 53 0.89 -20.83 -2.06
N LYS A 54 0.00 -21.46 -2.84
CA LYS A 54 -0.26 -21.05 -4.23
C LYS A 54 -0.80 -19.62 -4.28
N LYS A 55 -1.79 -19.32 -3.44
CA LYS A 55 -2.41 -17.99 -3.35
C LYS A 55 -1.41 -16.96 -2.81
N PHE A 56 -0.62 -17.31 -1.81
CA PHE A 56 0.45 -16.47 -1.27
C PHE A 56 1.43 -16.05 -2.36
N ARG A 57 1.96 -16.99 -3.14
CA ARG A 57 2.93 -16.68 -4.21
C ARG A 57 2.32 -15.83 -5.31
N ALA A 58 1.07 -16.08 -5.68
CA ALA A 58 0.37 -15.29 -6.70
C ALA A 58 0.18 -13.84 -6.27
N LEU A 59 -0.36 -13.61 -5.06
CA LEU A 59 -0.55 -12.27 -4.52
C LEU A 59 0.77 -11.56 -4.27
N ALA A 60 1.75 -12.25 -3.68
CA ALA A 60 3.06 -11.67 -3.43
C ALA A 60 3.73 -11.19 -4.71
N LYS A 61 3.66 -11.98 -5.80
CA LYS A 61 4.20 -11.58 -7.09
C LYS A 61 3.56 -10.28 -7.58
N GLN A 62 2.24 -10.18 -7.56
CA GLN A 62 1.52 -8.97 -7.97
C GLN A 62 1.88 -7.76 -7.10
N LEU A 63 1.97 -7.96 -5.78
CA LEU A 63 2.30 -6.88 -4.83
C LEU A 63 3.76 -6.41 -4.94
N ILE A 64 4.68 -7.32 -5.29
CA ILE A 64 6.09 -6.99 -5.57
C ILE A 64 6.21 -6.21 -6.89
N GLU A 65 5.48 -6.60 -7.93
CA GLU A 65 5.48 -5.92 -9.23
C GLU A 65 5.04 -4.45 -9.11
N ILE A 66 4.09 -4.15 -8.23
CA ILE A 66 3.64 -2.78 -7.93
C ILE A 66 4.47 -2.09 -6.84
N GLY A 67 5.52 -2.72 -6.32
CA GLY A 67 6.46 -2.14 -5.36
C GLY A 67 5.92 -1.96 -3.94
N ILE A 68 4.85 -2.66 -3.57
CA ILE A 68 4.19 -2.52 -2.25
C ILE A 68 4.74 -3.53 -1.24
N LEU A 69 5.14 -4.73 -1.67
CA LEU A 69 5.52 -5.82 -0.77
C LEU A 69 7.02 -6.08 -0.80
N ALA A 70 7.65 -6.09 0.38
CA ALA A 70 9.01 -6.59 0.59
C ALA A 70 9.01 -7.92 1.38
N GLU A 71 10.18 -8.55 1.50
CA GLU A 71 10.31 -9.82 2.25
C GLU A 71 9.90 -9.68 3.72
N ILE A 72 10.13 -8.52 4.32
CA ILE A 72 9.73 -8.22 5.70
C ILE A 72 8.20 -8.22 5.89
N ASP A 73 7.43 -8.04 4.81
CA ASP A 73 5.98 -7.93 4.84
C ASP A 73 5.27 -9.29 4.63
N TYR A 74 6.03 -10.38 4.43
CA TYR A 74 5.50 -11.70 4.16
C TYR A 74 4.58 -12.21 5.28
N ASP A 75 4.88 -11.89 6.53
CA ASP A 75 4.01 -12.22 7.66
C ASP A 75 2.66 -11.48 7.60
N CYS A 76 2.64 -10.24 7.09
CA CYS A 76 1.40 -9.50 6.91
C CYS A 76 0.50 -10.18 5.87
N LEU A 77 1.07 -10.57 4.73
CA LEU A 77 0.36 -11.30 3.69
C LEU A 77 -0.11 -12.69 4.16
N ALA A 78 0.71 -13.40 4.94
CA ALA A 78 0.33 -14.70 5.50
C ALA A 78 -0.83 -14.56 6.51
N ARG A 79 -0.81 -13.55 7.37
CA ARG A 79 -1.91 -13.25 8.31
C ARG A 79 -3.20 -12.89 7.57
N TYR A 80 -3.13 -12.14 6.48
CA TYR A 80 -4.29 -11.87 5.62
C TYR A 80 -4.93 -13.18 5.13
N LEU A 81 -4.13 -14.10 4.58
CA LEU A 81 -4.64 -15.37 4.06
C LEU A 81 -5.23 -16.28 5.15
N LEU A 82 -4.61 -16.31 6.33
CA LEU A 82 -5.13 -17.07 7.47
C LEU A 82 -6.48 -16.49 7.96
N ALA A 83 -6.58 -15.16 8.06
CA ALA A 83 -7.82 -14.49 8.45
C ALA A 83 -8.93 -14.70 7.41
N GLU A 84 -8.61 -14.66 6.13
CA GLU A 84 -9.54 -14.97 5.04
C GLU A 84 -10.03 -16.42 5.11
N GLN A 85 -9.12 -17.39 5.30
CA GLN A 85 -9.50 -18.80 5.46
C GLN A 85 -10.42 -19.01 6.66
N ALA A 86 -10.11 -18.38 7.80
CA ALA A 86 -10.93 -18.45 9.01
C ALA A 86 -12.31 -17.81 8.80
N TYR A 87 -12.37 -16.66 8.12
CA TYR A 87 -13.63 -16.00 7.78
C TYR A 87 -14.52 -16.88 6.91
N LEU A 88 -13.96 -17.54 5.88
CA LEU A 88 -14.71 -18.45 5.02
C LEU A 88 -15.24 -19.66 5.80
N ALA A 89 -14.41 -20.25 6.67
CA ALA A 89 -14.81 -21.38 7.50
C ALA A 89 -15.97 -21.02 8.46
N VAL A 90 -15.90 -19.85 9.10
CA VAL A 90 -16.98 -19.38 9.98
C VAL A 90 -18.23 -19.01 9.19
N THR A 91 -18.08 -18.43 7.99
CA THR A 91 -19.21 -18.13 7.10
C THR A 91 -19.97 -19.39 6.72
N GLU A 92 -19.26 -20.49 6.46
CA GLU A 92 -19.88 -21.79 6.21
C GLU A 92 -20.66 -22.29 7.45
N GLN A 93 -20.11 -22.12 8.66
CA GLN A 93 -20.80 -22.48 9.90
C GLN A 93 -22.06 -21.63 10.13
N VAL A 94 -22.00 -20.32 9.86
CA VAL A 94 -23.18 -19.43 9.90
C VAL A 94 -24.26 -19.94 8.95
N ASN A 95 -23.92 -20.25 7.70
CA ASN A 95 -24.88 -20.76 6.72
C ASN A 95 -25.52 -22.08 7.17
N ARG A 96 -24.74 -23.00 7.74
CA ARG A 96 -25.25 -24.25 8.32
C ARG A 96 -26.18 -24.00 9.51
N ALA A 97 -25.83 -23.07 10.40
CA ALA A 97 -26.68 -22.72 11.53
C ALA A 97 -28.03 -22.12 11.09
N ILE A 98 -28.03 -21.27 10.05
CA ILE A 98 -29.26 -20.74 9.43
C ILE A 98 -30.10 -21.88 8.85
N ALA A 99 -29.50 -22.77 8.06
CA ALA A 99 -30.20 -23.89 7.43
C ALA A 99 -30.85 -24.84 8.46
N ASN A 100 -30.19 -25.04 9.59
CA ASN A 100 -30.67 -25.88 10.68
C ASN A 100 -31.53 -25.14 11.72
N GLN A 101 -31.89 -23.87 11.47
CA GLN A 101 -32.67 -23.03 12.40
C GLN A 101 -32.07 -22.94 13.82
N ALA A 102 -30.74 -23.05 13.94
CA ALA A 102 -30.01 -23.00 15.21
C ALA A 102 -29.76 -21.54 15.64
N ILE A 103 -30.84 -20.82 15.95
CA ILE A 103 -30.81 -19.37 16.23
C ILE A 103 -29.86 -19.01 17.39
N SER A 104 -29.77 -19.86 18.41
CA SER A 104 -28.92 -19.64 19.59
C SER A 104 -27.42 -19.57 19.25
N LEU A 105 -26.96 -20.26 18.21
CA LEU A 105 -25.56 -20.24 17.79
C LEU A 105 -25.22 -19.06 16.87
N LEU A 106 -26.22 -18.41 16.27
CA LEU A 106 -25.99 -17.38 15.27
C LEU A 106 -25.30 -16.14 15.84
N GLU A 107 -25.62 -15.76 17.08
CA GLU A 107 -25.02 -14.57 17.69
C GLU A 107 -23.50 -14.72 17.86
N ASP A 108 -23.05 -15.85 18.42
CA ASP A 108 -21.63 -16.12 18.65
C ASP A 108 -20.86 -16.33 17.34
N LEU A 109 -21.46 -17.03 16.38
CA LEU A 109 -20.88 -17.20 15.06
C LEU A 109 -20.75 -15.86 14.32
N SER A 110 -21.74 -14.98 14.43
CA SER A 110 -21.71 -13.65 13.82
C SER A 110 -20.62 -12.75 14.42
N LYS A 111 -20.47 -12.77 15.75
CA LYS A 111 -19.36 -12.07 16.45
C LYS A 111 -18.00 -12.59 15.99
N THR A 112 -17.86 -13.90 15.88
CA THR A 112 -16.62 -14.55 15.41
C THR A 112 -16.33 -14.22 13.95
N GLN A 113 -17.35 -14.24 13.09
CA GLN A 113 -17.26 -13.88 11.68
C GLN A 113 -16.79 -12.43 11.53
N THR A 114 -17.37 -11.51 12.31
CA THR A 114 -17.00 -10.09 12.31
C THR A 114 -15.55 -9.88 12.73
N ARG A 115 -15.07 -10.63 13.73
CA ARG A 115 -13.67 -10.59 14.15
C ARG A 115 -12.72 -10.97 13.00
N TYR A 116 -12.97 -12.07 12.31
CA TYR A 116 -12.11 -12.50 11.20
C TYR A 116 -12.22 -11.58 9.99
N PHE A 117 -13.42 -11.07 9.69
CA PHE A 117 -13.61 -10.05 8.66
C PHE A 117 -12.76 -8.82 8.95
N ASN A 118 -12.80 -8.27 10.17
CA ASN A 118 -12.02 -7.11 10.56
C ASN A 118 -10.51 -7.37 10.54
N GLN A 119 -10.06 -8.57 10.88
CA GLN A 119 -8.65 -8.95 10.75
C GLN A 119 -8.21 -8.97 9.28
N CYS A 120 -9.04 -9.56 8.42
CA CYS A 120 -8.81 -9.63 6.98
C CYS A 120 -8.77 -8.21 6.37
N ASP A 121 -9.76 -7.37 6.67
CA ASP A 121 -9.86 -5.99 6.15
C ASP A 121 -8.68 -5.12 6.59
N ARG A 122 -8.27 -5.22 7.86
CA ARG A 122 -7.11 -4.48 8.38
C ARG A 122 -5.80 -4.89 7.68
N ALA A 123 -5.60 -6.19 7.47
CA ALA A 123 -4.42 -6.68 6.75
C ALA A 123 -4.47 -6.29 5.26
N ALA A 124 -5.64 -6.37 4.63
CA ALA A 124 -5.85 -5.95 3.25
C ALA A 124 -5.57 -4.46 3.04
N ALA A 125 -6.04 -3.61 3.96
CA ALA A 125 -5.79 -2.18 3.92
C ALA A 125 -4.30 -1.84 4.08
N ALA A 126 -3.56 -2.58 4.92
CA ALA A 126 -2.12 -2.40 5.08
C ALA A 126 -1.32 -2.80 3.83
N LEU A 127 -1.78 -3.82 3.10
CA LEU A 127 -1.14 -4.36 1.90
C LEU A 127 -1.56 -3.66 0.60
N GLY A 128 -2.40 -2.63 0.65
CA GLY A 128 -2.88 -1.98 -0.57
C GLY A 128 -3.85 -2.85 -1.38
N LEU A 129 -4.56 -3.80 -0.76
CA LEU A 129 -5.48 -4.71 -1.49
C LEU A 129 -6.86 -4.10 -1.73
N THR A 130 -7.20 -2.98 -1.08
CA THR A 130 -8.45 -2.24 -1.31
C THR A 130 -8.21 -1.03 -2.21
N ILE A 131 -9.22 -0.62 -3.00
CA ILE A 131 -9.12 0.56 -3.87
C ILE A 131 -8.71 1.80 -3.07
N SER A 132 -9.40 2.06 -1.95
CA SER A 132 -9.11 3.20 -1.09
C SER A 132 -7.70 3.18 -0.50
N SER A 133 -7.16 1.99 -0.16
CA SER A 133 -5.78 1.88 0.31
C SER A 133 -4.76 2.18 -0.79
N ARG A 134 -4.98 1.69 -2.02
CA ARG A 134 -4.10 2.00 -3.17
C ARG A 134 -4.09 3.48 -3.52
N CYS A 135 -5.25 4.15 -3.49
CA CYS A 135 -5.33 5.58 -3.73
C CYS A 135 -4.53 6.41 -2.71
N ARG A 136 -4.26 5.88 -1.50
CA ARG A 136 -3.39 6.54 -0.51
C ARG A 136 -1.90 6.32 -0.77
N LEU A 137 -1.54 5.27 -1.53
CA LEU A 137 -0.16 4.91 -1.85
C LEU A 137 0.37 5.65 -3.09
N VAL A 138 -0.52 6.07 -4.00
CA VAL A 138 -0.14 6.86 -5.17
C VAL A 138 -0.01 8.33 -4.78
N VAL A 139 1.20 8.88 -4.90
CA VAL A 139 1.39 10.33 -4.84
C VAL A 139 0.92 10.90 -6.18
N PRO A 140 -0.05 11.84 -6.19
CA PRO A 140 -0.45 12.49 -7.44
C PRO A 140 0.76 13.19 -8.05
N LYS A 141 1.03 12.92 -9.33
CA LYS A 141 2.05 13.68 -10.06
C LYS A 141 1.57 15.14 -10.14
N PRO A 142 2.45 16.12 -9.89
CA PRO A 142 2.12 17.51 -10.20
C PRO A 142 1.73 17.59 -11.69
N PRO A 143 0.75 18.42 -12.07
CA PRO A 143 0.42 18.63 -13.47
C PRO A 143 1.71 18.97 -14.23
N GLU A 144 1.93 18.27 -15.34
CA GLU A 144 3.05 18.60 -16.21
C GLU A 144 2.87 20.06 -16.64
N ASP A 145 3.89 20.87 -16.38
CA ASP A 145 3.89 22.27 -16.80
C ASP A 145 3.91 22.26 -18.34
N GLU A 146 2.72 22.42 -18.95
CA GLU A 146 2.57 22.45 -20.42
C GLU A 146 3.46 23.52 -21.06
N ALA A 147 3.91 24.52 -20.29
CA ALA A 147 4.85 25.55 -20.71
C ALA A 147 6.33 25.11 -20.69
N ALA A 148 6.66 23.92 -20.18
CA ALA A 148 8.03 23.39 -20.17
C ALA A 148 8.53 22.98 -21.58
N GLY A 149 7.63 22.87 -22.55
CA GLY A 149 7.95 22.64 -23.97
C GLY A 149 7.56 23.81 -24.90
N ASP A 150 7.17 24.98 -24.37
CA ASP A 150 6.85 26.15 -25.18
C ASP A 150 8.15 26.78 -25.74
N PRO A 151 8.35 26.80 -27.08
CA PRO A 151 9.54 27.37 -27.70
C PRO A 151 9.78 28.85 -27.31
N MET A 152 8.71 29.59 -27.00
CA MET A 152 8.83 30.98 -26.54
C MET A 152 9.40 31.07 -25.13
N ALA A 153 9.01 30.17 -24.23
CA ALA A 153 9.51 30.12 -22.86
C ALA A 153 11.00 29.76 -22.81
N GLU A 154 11.45 28.84 -23.66
CA GLU A 154 12.88 28.50 -23.82
C GLU A 154 13.70 29.69 -24.33
N MET A 155 13.23 30.37 -25.37
CA MET A 155 13.89 31.58 -25.92
C MET A 155 14.04 32.69 -24.87
N LEU A 156 13.01 32.88 -24.03
CA LEU A 156 13.03 33.89 -22.97
C LEU A 156 14.02 33.54 -21.86
N ARG A 157 14.13 32.26 -21.47
CA ARG A 157 15.14 31.78 -20.52
C ARG A 157 16.56 31.96 -21.07
N GLU A 158 16.78 31.58 -22.32
CA GLU A 158 18.08 31.69 -22.98
C GLU A 158 18.53 33.17 -23.11
N ARG A 159 17.60 34.07 -23.45
CA ARG A 159 17.85 35.53 -23.45
C ARG A 159 18.18 36.07 -22.06
N ALA A 160 17.50 35.61 -21.03
CA ALA A 160 17.75 36.03 -19.65
C ALA A 160 19.14 35.57 -19.16
N GLU A 161 19.56 34.36 -19.54
CA GLU A 161 20.91 33.87 -19.24
C GLU A 161 22.01 34.64 -19.98
N ARG A 162 21.80 34.96 -21.26
CA ARG A 162 22.73 35.78 -22.04
C ARG A 162 22.91 37.17 -21.43
N ARG A 163 21.83 37.78 -20.91
CA ARG A 163 21.88 39.08 -20.21
C ARG A 163 22.56 39.04 -18.84
N ARG A 164 22.64 37.87 -18.19
CA ARG A 164 23.37 37.70 -16.92
C ARG A 164 24.86 37.42 -17.12
N ARG A 165 25.26 36.96 -18.32
CA ARG A 165 26.65 36.62 -18.67
C ARG A 165 27.38 37.75 -19.41
N ALA A 166 26.67 38.82 -19.78
CA ALA A 166 27.21 40.07 -20.32
C ALA A 166 27.32 41.11 -19.22
#